data_AF-A0A537PMB3-F1
#
_entry.id   AF-A0A537PMB3-F1
#
_cell.length_a   1.000
_cell.length_b   1.000
_cell.length_c   1.000
_cell.angle_alpha   90.00
_cell.angle_beta   90.00
_cell.angle_gamma   90.00
#
_symmetry.space_group_name_H-M   'P 1'
#
loop_
_entity.id
_entity.type
_entity.pdbx_description
1 polymer ?
#
loop_
_entity_poly.entity_id
_entity_poly.type
_entity_poly.pdbx_seq_one_letter_code
_entity_poly.pdbx_strand_id
1 'polypeptide(L)'
;MTETALTELHNQIEIIRREAFAEGYAMAMQAVKELTARSAPQQSDKAAVPNGSKSSDIAIEQPEPNRAAIPLRTGTQVRRSPVKRPAARSAAMGARQPRRRRAERGANARLIREILKKAAPRAVRQAEIRKVLQVKGTSLAFTSIRHALAQLEARKAAKQVGKSGTWRYGTAA
;
A
#
# COMPACT_ATOMS: atom_id res chain seq x y z
N MET A 1 18.49 -28.86 37.65
CA MET A 1 17.89 -27.55 38.05
C MET A 1 17.63 -26.63 36.85
N THR A 2 18.45 -26.65 35.79
CA THR A 2 18.28 -25.77 34.61
C THR A 2 17.22 -26.25 33.62
N GLU A 3 17.05 -27.56 33.45
CA GLU A 3 16.08 -28.14 32.51
C GLU A 3 14.63 -27.86 32.92
N THR A 4 14.34 -27.95 34.22
CA THR A 4 13.01 -27.64 34.78
C THR A 4 12.64 -26.16 34.62
N ALA A 5 13.61 -25.25 34.74
CA ALA A 5 13.37 -23.83 34.52
C ALA A 5 13.09 -23.50 33.04
N LEU A 6 13.71 -24.22 32.10
CA LEU A 6 13.45 -24.05 30.66
C LEU A 6 12.06 -24.57 30.26
N THR A 7 11.63 -25.70 30.82
CA THR A 7 10.27 -26.23 30.58
C THR A 7 9.19 -25.31 31.15
N GLU A 8 9.41 -24.75 32.34
CA GLU A 8 8.52 -23.78 32.98
C GLU A 8 8.35 -22.54 32.09
N LEU A 9 9.45 -21.97 31.60
CA LEU A 9 9.44 -20.80 30.73
C LEU A 9 8.76 -21.08 29.38
N HIS A 10 8.95 -22.27 28.82
CA HIS A 10 8.27 -22.66 27.58
C HIS A 10 6.75 -22.71 27.78
N ASN A 11 6.28 -23.31 28.88
CA ASN A 11 4.86 -23.37 29.22
C ASN A 11 4.27 -21.97 29.40
N GLN A 12 4.98 -21.06 30.08
CA GLN A 12 4.53 -19.67 30.23
C GLN A 12 4.39 -18.95 28.88
N ILE A 13 5.33 -19.16 27.95
CA ILE A 13 5.25 -18.61 26.59
C ILE A 13 4.05 -19.17 25.84
N GLU A 14 3.76 -20.46 25.97
CA GLU A 14 2.59 -21.06 25.32
C GLU A 14 1.28 -20.50 25.86
N ILE A 15 1.16 -20.31 27.17
CA ILE A 15 -0.04 -19.76 27.80
C ILE A 15 -0.31 -18.35 27.25
N ILE A 16 0.70 -17.47 27.29
CA ILE A 16 0.58 -16.08 26.79
C ILE A 16 0.19 -16.06 25.30
N ARG A 17 0.75 -16.97 24.49
CA ARG A 17 0.39 -17.08 23.07
C ARG A 17 -1.06 -17.49 22.86
N ARG A 18 -1.55 -18.47 23.62
CA ARG A 18 -2.93 -18.94 23.53
C ARG A 18 -3.93 -17.86 23.96
N GLU A 19 -3.62 -17.13 25.03
CA GLU A 19 -4.44 -16.00 25.51
C GLU A 19 -4.51 -14.88 24.47
N ALA A 20 -3.37 -14.42 23.97
CA ALA A 20 -3.33 -13.38 22.94
C ALA A 20 -4.05 -13.81 21.64
N PHE A 21 -3.95 -15.09 21.27
CA PHE A 21 -4.68 -15.62 20.13
C PHE A 21 -6.19 -15.64 20.38
N ALA A 22 -6.63 -16.06 21.57
CA ALA A 22 -8.04 -16.11 21.94
C ALA A 22 -8.68 -14.72 21.92
N GLU A 23 -8.01 -13.71 22.48
CA GLU A 23 -8.46 -12.32 22.44
C GLU A 23 -8.55 -11.79 21.01
N GLY A 24 -7.52 -12.02 20.19
CA GLY A 24 -7.50 -11.62 18.78
C GLY A 24 -8.60 -12.29 17.96
N TYR A 25 -8.85 -13.58 18.22
CA TYR A 25 -9.93 -14.33 17.58
C TYR A 25 -11.30 -13.83 18.00
N ALA A 26 -11.52 -13.56 19.29
CA ALA A 26 -12.77 -13.00 19.80
C ALA A 26 -13.05 -11.62 19.17
N MET A 27 -12.06 -10.74 19.12
CA MET A 27 -12.16 -9.45 18.45
C MET A 27 -12.47 -9.57 16.96
N ALA A 28 -11.82 -10.51 16.25
CA ALA A 28 -12.10 -10.76 14.84
C ALA A 28 -13.55 -11.26 14.63
N MET A 29 -14.02 -12.18 15.47
CA MET A 29 -15.40 -12.69 15.40
C MET A 29 -16.42 -11.60 15.75
N GLN A 30 -16.10 -10.69 16.67
CA GLN A 30 -16.95 -9.52 16.94
C GLN A 30 -17.01 -8.57 15.74
N ALA A 31 -15.88 -8.27 15.09
CA ALA A 31 -15.86 -7.45 13.89
C ALA A 31 -16.65 -8.09 12.74
N VAL A 32 -16.58 -9.42 12.58
CA VAL A 32 -17.41 -10.15 11.61
C VAL A 32 -18.89 -10.01 11.95
N LYS A 33 -19.28 -10.17 13.23
CA LYS A 33 -20.66 -9.95 13.69
C LYS A 33 -21.15 -8.52 13.44
N GLU A 34 -20.30 -7.51 13.65
CA GLU A 34 -20.66 -6.11 13.38
C GLU A 34 -20.85 -5.86 11.88
N LEU A 35 -19.99 -6.43 11.03
CA LEU A 35 -20.11 -6.34 9.58
C LEU A 35 -21.39 -7.01 9.06
N THR A 36 -21.75 -8.17 9.59
CA THR A 36 -23.00 -8.85 9.20
C THR A 36 -24.23 -8.14 9.76
N ALA A 37 -24.18 -7.62 10.99
CA ALA A 37 -25.26 -6.81 11.58
C ALA A 37 -25.49 -5.51 10.80
N ARG A 38 -24.43 -4.87 10.30
CA ARG A 38 -24.52 -3.68 9.44
C ARG A 38 -25.06 -4.00 8.03
N SER A 39 -25.06 -5.27 7.63
CA SER A 39 -25.59 -5.74 6.35
C SER A 39 -27.06 -6.20 6.43
N ALA A 40 -27.74 -6.07 7.57
CA ALA A 40 -29.18 -6.26 7.64
C ALA A 40 -29.90 -5.07 6.95
N PRO A 41 -30.73 -5.29 5.92
CA PRO A 41 -31.36 -4.21 5.20
C PRO A 41 -32.41 -3.52 6.09
N GLN A 42 -32.29 -2.20 6.26
CA GLN A 42 -33.45 -1.36 6.55
C GLN A 42 -34.38 -1.42 5.34
N GLN A 43 -35.20 -2.47 5.31
CA GLN A 43 -36.43 -2.50 4.54
C GLN A 43 -37.39 -1.52 5.21
N SER A 44 -37.26 -0.24 4.85
CA SER A 44 -38.25 0.77 5.16
C SER A 44 -39.10 0.98 3.91
N ASP A 45 -40.39 0.81 4.11
CA ASP A 45 -41.45 0.88 3.13
C ASP A 45 -41.33 2.13 2.24
N LYS A 46 -41.24 1.91 0.92
CA LYS A 46 -41.84 2.85 -0.02
C LYS A 46 -42.41 2.11 -1.22
N ALA A 47 -43.74 2.17 -1.27
CA ALA A 47 -44.59 1.62 -2.31
C ALA A 47 -44.35 2.25 -3.68
N ALA A 48 -44.39 1.38 -4.69
CA ALA A 48 -45.01 1.50 -6.02
C ALA A 48 -44.85 2.79 -6.83
N VAL A 49 -44.10 2.68 -7.95
CA VAL A 49 -44.54 3.19 -9.27
C VAL A 49 -44.00 2.25 -10.38
N PRO A 50 -44.83 1.45 -11.06
CA PRO A 50 -44.46 0.85 -12.34
C PRO A 50 -44.84 1.80 -13.48
N ASN A 51 -43.85 2.36 -14.15
CA ASN A 51 -44.10 3.19 -15.33
C ASN A 51 -44.51 2.29 -16.49
N GLY A 52 -45.79 2.35 -16.84
CA GLY A 52 -46.34 1.69 -18.00
C GLY A 52 -45.94 2.42 -19.29
N SER A 53 -45.54 1.65 -20.29
CA SER A 53 -45.87 1.99 -21.67
C SER A 53 -46.04 0.69 -22.45
N LYS A 54 -47.30 0.29 -22.62
CA LYS A 54 -47.73 -0.69 -23.60
C LYS A 54 -47.54 -0.09 -25.00
N SER A 55 -46.94 -0.83 -25.93
CA SER A 55 -47.69 -1.33 -27.09
C SER A 55 -46.79 -2.25 -27.91
N SER A 56 -47.26 -3.48 -28.02
CA SER A 56 -46.85 -4.48 -28.97
C SER A 56 -47.12 -4.02 -30.40
N ASP A 57 -46.19 -4.29 -31.30
CA ASP A 57 -46.50 -4.89 -32.60
C ASP A 57 -45.30 -5.75 -33.05
N ILE A 58 -45.60 -7.02 -33.30
CA ILE A 58 -44.71 -8.06 -33.83
C ILE A 58 -45.14 -8.29 -35.28
N ALA A 59 -44.25 -8.11 -36.26
CA ALA A 59 -44.17 -8.95 -37.48
C ALA A 59 -42.98 -8.47 -38.36
N ILE A 60 -41.84 -9.18 -38.35
CA ILE A 60 -41.33 -10.07 -39.42
C ILE A 60 -40.74 -9.32 -40.63
N GLU A 61 -39.40 -9.27 -40.71
CA GLU A 61 -38.54 -9.70 -41.83
C GLU A 61 -37.19 -8.94 -41.85
N GLN A 62 -36.10 -9.70 -41.64
CA GLN A 62 -34.77 -9.46 -42.22
C GLN A 62 -34.62 -10.49 -43.36
N PRO A 63 -33.95 -10.18 -44.50
CA PRO A 63 -32.48 -10.09 -44.54
C PRO A 63 -31.85 -9.02 -45.47
N GLU A 64 -30.59 -8.68 -45.15
CA GLU A 64 -29.48 -7.96 -45.83
C GLU A 64 -29.33 -8.13 -47.38
N PRO A 65 -28.34 -7.50 -48.11
CA PRO A 65 -27.39 -6.41 -47.80
C PRO A 65 -27.25 -5.34 -48.92
N ASN A 66 -26.30 -4.40 -48.74
CA ASN A 66 -25.43 -3.80 -49.79
C ASN A 66 -25.82 -2.43 -50.40
N ARG A 67 -25.29 -1.33 -49.84
CA ARG A 67 -24.82 -0.19 -50.66
C ARG A 67 -23.76 0.64 -49.94
N ALA A 68 -22.53 0.52 -50.42
CA ALA A 68 -21.44 1.45 -50.11
C ALA A 68 -21.80 2.87 -50.57
N ALA A 69 -21.61 3.84 -49.69
CA ALA A 69 -21.60 5.26 -50.04
C ALA A 69 -20.55 5.99 -49.20
N ILE A 70 -19.43 6.26 -49.85
CA ILE A 70 -18.41 7.21 -49.40
C ILE A 70 -19.00 8.62 -49.52
N PRO A 71 -18.75 9.52 -48.55
CA PRO A 71 -18.53 10.91 -48.95
C PRO A 71 -17.17 11.42 -48.47
N LEU A 72 -16.45 11.96 -49.45
CA LEU A 72 -15.26 12.81 -49.30
C LEU A 72 -15.55 13.95 -48.32
N ARG A 73 -14.70 14.11 -47.31
CA ARG A 73 -14.61 15.34 -46.51
C ARG A 73 -13.24 15.96 -46.67
N THR A 74 -13.16 16.84 -47.67
CA THR A 74 -12.19 17.95 -47.73
C THR A 74 -12.42 18.89 -46.54
N GLY A 75 -11.35 19.31 -45.87
CA GLY A 75 -11.47 20.22 -44.73
C GLY A 75 -10.20 20.37 -43.88
N THR A 76 -9.16 20.94 -44.49
CA THR A 76 -7.98 21.62 -43.94
C THR A 76 -8.02 21.97 -42.44
N GLN A 77 -7.26 21.26 -41.59
CA GLN A 77 -7.00 21.71 -40.22
C GLN A 77 -5.70 22.55 -40.16
N VAL A 78 -5.92 23.87 -40.08
CA VAL A 78 -4.91 24.88 -39.81
C VAL A 78 -4.42 24.76 -38.36
N ARG A 79 -3.09 24.72 -38.21
CA ARG A 79 -2.34 24.83 -36.95
C ARG A 79 -2.79 26.06 -36.15
N ARG A 80 -3.16 25.88 -34.87
CA ARG A 80 -3.14 26.97 -33.87
C ARG A 80 -2.58 26.49 -32.54
N SER A 81 -1.56 27.23 -32.09
CA SER A 81 -0.78 27.10 -30.86
C SER A 81 -1.62 27.20 -29.57
N PRO A 82 -1.13 26.67 -28.43
CA PRO A 82 -1.89 26.63 -27.18
C PRO A 82 -1.86 27.98 -26.46
N VAL A 83 -3.02 28.62 -26.36
CA VAL A 83 -3.24 29.80 -25.50
C VAL A 83 -3.39 29.35 -24.05
N LYS A 84 -2.52 29.88 -23.19
CA LYS A 84 -2.57 29.76 -21.72
C LYS A 84 -3.94 30.22 -21.20
N ARG A 85 -4.64 29.36 -20.47
CA ARG A 85 -5.83 29.74 -19.66
C ARG A 85 -5.46 29.78 -18.16
N PRO A 86 -5.89 30.81 -17.42
CA PRO A 86 -5.57 30.97 -16.01
C PRO A 86 -6.37 30.01 -15.12
N ALA A 87 -5.71 29.54 -14.07
CA ALA A 87 -6.25 28.60 -13.09
C ALA A 87 -7.36 29.23 -12.24
N ALA A 88 -8.59 28.76 -12.40
CA ALA A 88 -9.66 28.97 -11.45
C ALA A 88 -9.44 28.05 -10.24
N ARG A 89 -9.24 28.65 -9.06
CA ARG A 89 -9.19 27.97 -7.77
C ARG A 89 -10.62 27.55 -7.38
N SER A 90 -10.92 26.26 -7.52
CA SER A 90 -12.08 25.65 -6.85
C SER A 90 -11.57 24.89 -5.63
N ALA A 91 -11.73 25.50 -4.45
CA ALA A 91 -11.58 24.85 -3.17
C ALA A 91 -12.76 23.88 -2.94
N ALA A 92 -12.68 22.70 -3.57
CA ALA A 92 -13.52 21.59 -3.19
C ALA A 92 -12.89 20.93 -1.95
N MET A 93 -13.55 21.12 -0.81
CA MET A 93 -13.25 20.48 0.47
C MET A 93 -13.57 18.98 0.36
N GLY A 94 -12.72 18.25 -0.37
CA GLY A 94 -12.77 16.80 -0.43
C GLY A 94 -12.20 16.25 0.87
N ALA A 95 -13.06 15.68 1.71
CA ALA A 95 -12.66 14.86 2.84
C ALA A 95 -11.67 13.81 2.35
N ARG A 96 -10.37 14.03 2.63
CA ARG A 96 -9.31 13.09 2.30
C ARG A 96 -9.52 11.87 3.18
N GLN A 97 -10.05 10.78 2.61
CA GLN A 97 -9.86 9.44 3.18
C GLN A 97 -8.39 9.33 3.65
N PRO A 98 -8.12 8.93 4.89
CA PRO A 98 -6.74 8.72 5.34
C PRO A 98 -6.17 7.59 4.50
N ARG A 99 -5.34 7.96 3.52
CA ARG A 99 -4.54 7.01 2.74
C ARG A 99 -3.86 6.10 3.74
N ARG A 100 -4.20 4.81 3.70
CA ARG A 100 -3.55 3.75 4.48
C ARG A 100 -2.06 4.04 4.52
N ARG A 101 -1.56 4.26 5.74
CA ARG A 101 -0.24 4.77 6.10
C ARG A 101 0.80 4.36 5.07
N ARG A 102 1.07 5.24 4.10
CA ARG A 102 2.24 5.07 3.23
C ARG A 102 3.41 5.13 4.18
N ALA A 103 4.09 4.00 4.40
CA ALA A 103 5.22 3.91 5.31
C ALA A 103 6.07 5.16 5.13
N GLU A 104 6.22 5.95 6.21
CA GLU A 104 6.87 7.25 6.15
C GLU A 104 8.12 7.13 5.30
N ARG A 105 8.23 7.96 4.26
CA ARG A 105 9.38 7.88 3.34
C ARG A 105 10.65 8.02 4.18
N GLY A 106 11.44 6.94 4.24
CA GLY A 106 12.66 6.88 5.03
C GLY A 106 12.58 6.15 6.38
N ALA A 107 11.47 5.50 6.75
CA ALA A 107 11.41 4.66 7.95
C ALA A 107 12.50 3.57 7.94
N ASN A 108 12.68 2.89 6.81
CA ASN A 108 13.75 1.90 6.63
C ASN A 108 15.16 2.53 6.75
N ALA A 109 15.33 3.74 6.21
CA ALA A 109 16.60 4.47 6.32
C ALA A 109 16.91 4.86 7.77
N ARG A 110 15.91 5.23 8.58
CA ARG A 110 16.08 5.47 10.02
C ARG A 110 16.52 4.19 10.74
N LEU A 111 15.85 3.07 10.50
CA LEU A 111 16.21 1.77 11.11
C LEU A 111 17.63 1.34 10.77
N ILE A 112 18.03 1.48 9.51
CA ILE A 112 19.39 1.12 9.05
C ILE A 112 20.42 2.10 9.62
N ARG A 113 20.10 3.39 9.73
CA ARG A 113 20.97 4.37 10.40
C ARG A 113 21.27 3.98 11.84
N GLU A 114 20.26 3.57 12.60
CA GLU A 114 20.45 3.13 13.98
C GLU A 114 21.32 1.87 14.08
N ILE A 115 21.18 0.94 13.13
CA ILE A 115 22.05 -0.25 13.06
C ILE A 115 23.49 0.15 12.77
N LEU A 116 23.71 1.04 11.79
CA LEU A 116 25.04 1.53 11.45
C LEU A 116 25.66 2.34 12.61
N LYS A 117 24.87 3.13 13.34
CA LYS A 117 25.30 3.89 14.51
C LYS A 117 25.76 2.96 15.65
N LYS A 118 25.01 1.88 15.92
CA LYS A 118 25.40 0.87 16.92
C LYS A 118 26.62 0.04 16.53
N ALA A 119 26.82 -0.17 15.23
CA ALA A 119 27.97 -0.91 14.71
C ALA A 119 29.23 -0.03 14.51
N ALA A 120 29.12 1.29 14.69
CA ALA A 120 30.26 2.19 14.57
C ALA A 120 31.35 1.83 15.60
N PRO A 121 32.65 1.89 15.24
CA PRO A 121 33.24 2.43 13.99
C PRO A 121 33.36 1.44 12.82
N ARG A 122 32.85 0.21 12.95
CA ARG A 122 33.04 -0.86 11.98
C ARG A 122 32.21 -0.62 10.72
N ALA A 123 32.75 -0.99 9.56
CA ALA A 123 32.01 -1.01 8.30
C ALA A 123 31.24 -2.34 8.20
N VAL A 124 29.96 -2.27 7.84
CA VAL A 124 29.01 -3.39 7.90
C VAL A 124 28.54 -3.75 6.49
N ARG A 125 28.44 -5.04 6.18
CA ARG A 125 27.88 -5.50 4.88
C ARG A 125 26.36 -5.48 4.90
N GLN A 126 25.73 -5.37 3.73
CA GLN A 126 24.26 -5.44 3.60
C GLN A 126 23.66 -6.72 4.18
N ALA A 127 24.37 -7.85 4.08
CA ALA A 127 23.95 -9.12 4.65
C ALA A 127 23.89 -9.09 6.19
N GLU A 128 24.84 -8.41 6.83
CA GLU A 128 24.86 -8.24 8.29
C GLU A 128 23.75 -7.31 8.74
N ILE A 129 23.51 -6.21 8.02
CA ILE A 129 22.37 -5.31 8.25
C ILE A 129 21.06 -6.10 8.20
N ARG A 130 20.91 -6.99 7.21
CA ARG A 130 19.73 -7.86 7.08
C ARG A 130 19.58 -8.82 8.27
N LYS A 131 20.67 -9.48 8.70
CA LYS A 131 20.64 -10.36 9.89
C LYS A 131 20.19 -9.60 11.13
N VAL A 132 20.74 -8.40 11.37
CA VAL A 132 20.35 -7.57 12.51
C VAL A 132 18.88 -7.12 12.42
N LEU A 133 18.39 -6.80 11.23
CA LEU A 133 16.97 -6.48 11.01
C LEU A 133 16.06 -7.67 11.30
N GLN A 134 16.45 -8.88 10.89
CA GLN A 134 15.70 -10.11 11.16
C GLN A 134 15.62 -10.41 12.66
N VAL A 135 16.73 -10.25 13.39
CA VAL A 135 16.75 -10.38 14.86
C VAL A 135 15.81 -9.37 15.53
N LYS A 136 15.66 -8.17 14.95
CA LYS A 136 14.69 -7.16 15.40
C LYS A 136 13.25 -7.42 14.97
N GLY A 137 12.95 -8.54 14.32
CA GLY A 137 11.63 -8.90 13.82
C GLY A 137 11.24 -8.21 12.51
N THR A 138 12.16 -7.49 11.86
CA THR A 138 11.92 -6.80 10.59
C THR A 138 12.61 -7.51 9.43
N SER A 139 11.84 -8.17 8.57
CA SER A 139 12.38 -8.75 7.34
C SER A 139 12.33 -7.73 6.20
N LEU A 140 13.48 -7.26 5.72
CA LEU A 140 13.59 -6.38 4.55
C LEU A 140 14.31 -7.10 3.40
N ALA A 141 13.83 -6.88 2.19
CA ALA A 141 14.49 -7.32 0.97
C ALA A 141 15.83 -6.58 0.74
N PHE A 142 16.79 -7.23 0.08
CA PHE A 142 18.09 -6.63 -0.24
C PHE A 142 17.97 -5.35 -1.07
N THR A 143 17.03 -5.30 -2.02
CA THR A 143 16.76 -4.11 -2.83
C THR A 143 16.31 -2.92 -1.96
N SER A 144 15.43 -3.17 -0.99
CA SER A 144 14.99 -2.16 -0.02
C SER A 144 16.13 -1.66 0.87
N ILE A 145 17.03 -2.55 1.31
CA ILE A 145 18.23 -2.20 2.07
C ILE A 145 19.17 -1.33 1.23
N ARG A 146 19.43 -1.73 -0.03
CA ARG A 146 20.25 -0.96 -0.97
C ARG A 146 19.69 0.43 -1.19
N HIS A 147 18.37 0.56 -1.38
CA HIS A 147 17.74 1.85 -1.60
C HIS A 147 17.81 2.75 -0.37
N ALA A 148 17.62 2.20 0.82
CA ALA A 148 17.74 2.95 2.06
C ALA A 148 19.20 3.39 2.34
N LEU A 149 20.20 2.57 1.98
CA LEU A 149 21.60 2.95 2.07
C LEU A 149 21.96 4.09 1.09
N ALA A 150 21.48 4.02 -0.15
CA ALA A 150 21.64 5.12 -1.11
C ALA A 150 21.00 6.43 -0.61
N GLN A 151 19.86 6.36 0.08
CA GLN A 151 19.25 7.53 0.71
C GLN A 151 20.09 8.09 1.87
N LEU A 152 20.73 7.22 2.67
CA LEU A 152 21.62 7.66 3.75
C LEU A 152 22.91 8.26 3.20
N GLU A 153 23.40 7.76 2.07
CA GLU A 153 24.55 8.32 1.36
C GLU A 153 24.26 9.73 0.83
N ALA A 154 23.12 9.91 0.14
CA ALA A 154 22.69 11.21 -0.35
C ALA A 154 22.55 12.25 0.77
N ARG A 155 22.26 11.80 1.99
CA ARG A 155 22.14 12.63 3.20
C ARG A 155 23.43 12.72 4.01
N LYS A 156 24.55 12.19 3.51
CA LYS A 156 25.87 12.16 4.19
C LYS A 156 25.87 11.45 5.55
N ALA A 157 24.86 10.63 5.85
CA ALA A 157 24.70 9.91 7.12
C ALA A 157 25.33 8.50 7.10
N ALA A 158 25.63 7.96 5.92
CA ALA A 158 26.39 6.74 5.75
C ALA A 158 27.30 6.89 4.53
N LYS A 159 28.44 6.20 4.53
CA LYS A 159 29.36 6.16 3.38
C LYS A 159 29.71 4.73 3.04
N GLN A 160 29.75 4.42 1.76
CA GLN A 160 30.31 3.16 1.30
C GLN A 160 31.84 3.20 1.46
N VAL A 161 32.40 2.18 2.10
CA VAL A 161 33.84 2.05 2.31
C VAL A 161 34.40 1.13 1.22
N GLY A 162 35.02 1.73 0.23
CA GLY A 162 35.68 1.03 -0.88
C GLY A 162 34.72 0.25 -1.80
N LYS A 163 35.31 -0.65 -2.61
CA LYS A 163 34.58 -1.45 -3.61
C LYS A 163 33.85 -2.67 -3.03
N SER A 164 34.02 -2.95 -1.73
CA SER A 164 33.54 -4.18 -1.07
C SER A 164 32.05 -4.17 -0.69
N GLY A 165 31.33 -3.10 -0.99
CA GLY A 165 29.91 -2.97 -0.63
C GLY A 165 29.67 -2.86 0.88
N THR A 166 30.70 -2.49 1.65
CA THR A 166 30.59 -2.25 3.09
C THR A 166 30.19 -0.80 3.36
N TRP A 167 29.36 -0.61 4.38
CA TRP A 167 28.78 0.70 4.72
C TRP A 167 29.20 1.08 6.12
N ARG A 168 29.71 2.30 6.29
CA ARG A 168 30.07 2.85 7.59
C ARG A 168 29.13 4.00 7.93
N TYR A 169 28.84 4.15 9.21
CA TYR A 169 28.13 5.32 9.71
C TYR A 169 28.96 6.59 9.41
N GLY A 170 28.35 7.53 8.70
CA GLY A 170 28.87 8.87 8.57
C GLY A 170 28.36 9.67 9.76
N THR A 171 29.26 10.27 10.53
CA THR A 171 28.87 11.34 11.45
C THR A 171 28.42 12.51 10.58
N ALA A 172 27.15 12.52 10.20
CA ALA A 172 26.53 13.70 9.62
C ALA A 172 26.74 14.84 10.62
N ALA A 173 27.53 15.84 10.21
CA ALA A 173 27.68 17.10 10.90
C ALA A 173 26.38 17.90 10.82
#